data_AF-A0A948SV21-F1
#
_entry.id   AF-A0A948SV21-F1
#
_cell.length_a   1.000
_cell.length_b   1.000
_cell.length_c   1.000
_cell.angle_alpha   90.00
_cell.angle_beta   90.00
_cell.angle_gamma   90.00
#
_symmetry.space_group_name_H-M   'P 1'
#
loop_
_entity.id
_entity.type
_entity.pdbx_description
1 polymer ?
#
loop_
_entity_poly.entity_id
_entity_poly.type
_entity_poly.pdbx_seq_one_letter_code
_entity_poly.pdbx_strand_id
1 'polypeptide(L)'
;MAGDSLNPIQQLVLDALAKRPDFVPTSPDLADEIEAHLVDALEPLALNYSPTNALFITKHKLGSVHSCEAHHVATRDTFAWSVPSVRGTVLHKAIELLLNVRTPRSPGDLVDDALDRIVESERGTASDFIASLSPAEQAELR
;
A
#
# COMPACT_ATOMS: atom_id res chain seq x y z
N MET A 1 -18.68 -22.90 -40.47
CA MET A 1 -19.10 -23.32 -39.13
C MET A 1 -17.86 -23.81 -38.39
N ALA A 2 -17.01 -22.89 -37.91
CA ALA A 2 -15.81 -23.23 -37.16
C ALA A 2 -15.72 -22.21 -36.02
N GLY A 3 -15.97 -22.64 -34.78
CA GLY A 3 -15.98 -21.71 -33.65
C GLY A 3 -16.40 -22.23 -32.28
N ASP A 4 -16.44 -23.54 -32.03
CA ASP A 4 -16.93 -24.08 -30.73
C ASP A 4 -15.91 -24.90 -29.92
N SER A 5 -14.67 -25.07 -30.40
CA SER A 5 -13.64 -25.76 -29.61
C SER A 5 -12.67 -24.76 -29.00
N LEU A 6 -12.63 -24.70 -27.67
CA LEU A 6 -11.60 -23.97 -26.93
C LEU A 6 -10.21 -24.50 -27.29
N ASN A 7 -9.23 -23.60 -27.44
CA ASN A 7 -7.85 -24.01 -27.61
C ASN A 7 -7.27 -24.58 -26.29
N PRO A 8 -6.14 -25.32 -26.33
CA PRO A 8 -5.60 -25.99 -25.15
C PRO A 8 -5.30 -25.05 -23.96
N ILE A 9 -4.89 -23.81 -24.23
CA ILE A 9 -4.62 -22.82 -23.17
C ILE A 9 -5.93 -22.30 -22.57
N GLN A 10 -6.96 -22.07 -23.40
CA GLN A 10 -8.29 -21.68 -22.92
C GLN A 10 -8.90 -22.76 -22.03
N GLN A 11 -8.77 -24.03 -22.41
CA GLN A 11 -9.23 -25.14 -21.58
C GLN A 11 -8.48 -25.20 -20.24
N LEU A 12 -7.15 -25.07 -20.27
CA LEU A 12 -6.32 -25.08 -19.06
C LEU A 12 -6.66 -23.92 -18.10
N VAL A 13 -6.95 -22.73 -18.63
CA VAL A 13 -7.38 -21.58 -17.84
C VAL A 13 -8.75 -21.83 -17.21
N LEU A 14 -9.70 -22.40 -17.95
CA LEU A 14 -11.00 -22.74 -17.39
C LEU A 14 -10.89 -23.85 -16.34
N ASP A 15 -10.10 -24.90 -16.58
CA ASP A 15 -9.90 -25.97 -15.60
C ASP A 15 -9.29 -25.44 -14.29
N ALA A 16 -8.44 -24.41 -14.37
CA ALA A 16 -7.80 -23.81 -13.20
C ALA A 16 -8.65 -22.73 -12.50
N LEU A 17 -9.40 -21.91 -13.25
CA LEU A 17 -10.01 -20.68 -12.75
C LEU A 17 -11.53 -20.62 -12.92
N ALA A 18 -12.15 -21.55 -13.65
CA ALA A 18 -13.59 -21.54 -13.82
C ALA A 18 -14.28 -21.72 -12.47
N LYS A 19 -15.45 -21.08 -12.36
CA LYS A 19 -16.35 -21.32 -11.23
C LYS A 19 -16.66 -22.82 -11.18
N ARG A 20 -16.55 -23.41 -9.99
CA ARG A 20 -16.90 -24.81 -9.79
C ARG A 20 -18.38 -25.03 -10.18
N PRO A 21 -18.78 -26.23 -10.64
CA PRO A 21 -20.17 -26.52 -11.01
C PRO A 21 -21.18 -26.33 -9.88
N ASP A 22 -20.72 -26.44 -8.62
CA ASP A 22 -21.47 -26.23 -7.40
C ASP A 22 -21.37 -24.80 -6.85
N PHE A 23 -20.75 -23.87 -7.60
CA PHE A 23 -20.65 -22.48 -7.19
C PHE A 23 -22.05 -21.85 -7.18
N VAL A 24 -22.53 -21.54 -5.98
CA VAL A 24 -23.71 -20.72 -5.77
C VAL A 24 -23.24 -19.27 -5.59
N PRO A 25 -23.63 -18.33 -6.46
CA PRO A 25 -23.38 -16.92 -6.23
C PRO A 25 -24.00 -16.51 -4.90
N THR A 26 -23.31 -15.63 -4.18
CA THR A 26 -23.89 -14.96 -3.03
C THR A 26 -25.21 -14.27 -3.40
N SER A 27 -26.14 -14.18 -2.44
CA SER A 27 -27.35 -13.37 -2.57
C SER A 27 -27.03 -12.00 -3.19
N PRO A 28 -27.79 -11.55 -4.21
CA PRO A 28 -27.70 -10.18 -4.71
C PRO A 28 -27.85 -9.14 -3.60
N ASP A 29 -28.61 -9.48 -2.56
CA ASP A 29 -28.95 -8.60 -1.44
C ASP A 29 -27.85 -8.59 -0.36
N LEU A 30 -26.83 -9.46 -0.43
CA LEU A 30 -25.81 -9.54 0.64
C LEU A 30 -25.10 -8.19 0.82
N ALA A 31 -24.85 -7.46 -0.26
CA ALA A 31 -24.20 -6.16 -0.17
C ALA A 31 -25.03 -5.19 0.69
N ASP A 32 -26.33 -5.13 0.46
CA ASP A 32 -27.27 -4.28 1.19
C ASP A 32 -27.42 -4.75 2.65
N GLU A 33 -27.47 -6.07 2.88
CA GLU A 33 -27.51 -6.66 4.24
C GLU A 33 -26.23 -6.33 5.04
N ILE A 34 -25.05 -6.45 4.41
CA ILE A 34 -23.77 -6.10 5.04
C ILE A 34 -23.74 -4.61 5.34
N GLU A 35 -24.16 -3.76 4.40
CA GLU A 35 -24.16 -2.31 4.61
C GLU A 35 -25.09 -1.92 5.76
N ALA A 36 -26.33 -2.42 5.77
CA ALA A 36 -27.29 -2.14 6.84
C ALA A 36 -26.75 -2.57 8.21
N HIS A 37 -26.15 -3.77 8.29
CA HIS A 37 -25.57 -4.27 9.53
C HIS A 37 -24.36 -3.45 9.99
N LEU A 38 -23.47 -3.06 9.06
CA LEU A 38 -22.31 -2.21 9.38
C LEU A 38 -22.74 -0.82 9.84
N VAL A 39 -23.77 -0.23 9.23
CA VAL A 39 -24.30 1.08 9.62
C VAL A 39 -24.87 1.03 11.04
N ASP A 40 -25.72 0.03 11.34
CA ASP A 40 -26.30 -0.17 12.68
C ASP A 40 -25.21 -0.42 13.74
N ALA A 41 -24.28 -1.33 13.46
CA ALA A 41 -23.21 -1.69 14.39
C ALA A 41 -22.23 -0.52 14.67
N LEU A 42 -22.02 0.38 13.71
CA LEU A 42 -21.08 1.49 13.83
C LEU A 42 -21.75 2.81 14.24
N GLU A 43 -23.09 2.90 14.27
CA GLU A 43 -23.84 4.11 14.65
C GLU A 43 -23.35 4.72 15.98
N PRO A 44 -23.15 3.95 17.07
CA PRO A 44 -22.68 4.52 18.33
C PRO A 44 -21.27 5.13 18.25
N LEU A 45 -20.42 4.59 17.36
CA LEU A 45 -19.05 5.08 17.16
C LEU A 45 -19.03 6.34 16.30
N ALA A 46 -19.97 6.46 15.36
CA ALA A 46 -20.08 7.60 14.45
C ALA A 46 -20.27 8.92 15.20
N LEU A 47 -20.93 8.89 16.36
CA LEU A 47 -21.13 10.06 17.24
C LEU A 47 -19.83 10.70 17.75
N ASN A 48 -18.71 9.97 17.72
CA ASN A 48 -17.41 10.49 18.15
C ASN A 48 -16.70 11.31 17.07
N TYR A 49 -17.24 11.33 15.85
CA TYR A 49 -16.62 11.94 14.68
C TYR A 49 -17.48 13.05 14.10
N SER A 50 -16.83 14.04 13.49
CA SER A 50 -17.48 15.16 12.81
C SER A 50 -16.65 15.57 11.60
N PRO A 51 -17.14 16.45 10.70
CA PRO A 51 -16.33 16.98 9.62
C PRO A 51 -15.04 17.67 10.11
N THR A 52 -15.05 18.24 11.32
CA THR A 52 -13.88 18.87 11.94
C THR A 52 -13.04 17.91 12.80
N ASN A 53 -13.55 16.70 13.07
CA ASN A 53 -12.87 15.60 13.75
C ASN A 53 -13.10 14.29 12.98
N ALA A 54 -12.59 14.24 11.75
CA ALA A 54 -12.86 13.12 10.84
C ALA A 54 -12.06 11.87 11.22
N LEU A 55 -12.68 10.70 11.09
CA LEU A 55 -11.99 9.42 11.19
C LEU A 55 -11.15 9.18 9.92
N PHE A 56 -9.83 9.09 10.07
CA PHE A 56 -8.92 8.73 8.98
C PHE A 56 -8.43 7.28 9.10
N ILE A 57 -8.91 6.42 8.20
CA ILE A 57 -8.54 4.99 8.12
C ILE A 57 -7.58 4.79 6.96
N THR A 58 -6.49 4.07 7.21
CA THR A 58 -5.55 3.63 6.17
C THR A 58 -5.41 2.12 6.19
N LYS A 59 -4.99 1.53 5.06
CA LYS A 59 -4.64 0.11 4.98
C LYS A 59 -3.64 -0.30 6.08
N HIS A 60 -2.67 0.56 6.38
CA HIS A 60 -1.70 0.33 7.44
C HIS A 60 -2.36 0.23 8.82
N LYS A 61 -3.27 1.16 9.18
CA LYS A 61 -3.99 1.11 10.46
C LYS A 61 -4.79 -0.19 10.61
N LEU A 62 -5.53 -0.58 9.56
CA LEU A 62 -6.29 -1.84 9.55
C LEU A 62 -5.37 -3.06 9.70
N GLY A 63 -4.30 -3.13 8.89
CA GLY A 63 -3.34 -4.24 8.96
C GLY A 63 -2.66 -4.38 10.32
N SER A 64 -2.29 -3.24 10.94
CA SER A 64 -1.66 -3.22 12.26
C SER A 64 -2.63 -3.71 13.35
N VAL A 65 -3.88 -3.23 13.38
CA VAL A 65 -4.90 -3.69 14.32
C VAL A 65 -5.17 -5.19 14.17
N HIS A 66 -5.35 -5.67 12.93
CA HIS A 66 -5.60 -7.08 12.66
C HIS A 66 -4.41 -8.00 12.94
N SER A 67 -3.18 -7.47 12.91
CA SER A 67 -1.99 -8.24 13.27
C SER A 67 -1.86 -8.41 14.79
N CYS A 68 -2.00 -7.34 15.56
CA CYS A 68 -2.00 -7.34 17.02
C CYS A 68 -2.50 -6.00 17.55
N GLU A 69 -3.72 -5.97 18.07
CA GLU A 69 -4.36 -4.76 18.59
C GLU A 69 -3.55 -4.11 19.73
N ALA A 70 -3.04 -4.92 20.66
CA ALA A 70 -2.24 -4.41 21.79
C ALA A 70 -0.97 -3.69 21.31
N HIS A 71 -0.29 -4.26 20.31
CA HIS A 71 0.88 -3.62 19.71
C HIS A 71 0.50 -2.35 18.94
N HIS A 72 -0.62 -2.38 18.19
CA HIS A 72 -1.13 -1.19 17.51
C HIS A 72 -1.33 -0.04 18.49
N VAL A 73 -2.04 -0.29 19.60
CA VAL A 73 -2.32 0.72 20.63
C VAL A 73 -1.04 1.23 21.28
N ALA A 74 -0.11 0.33 21.64
CA ALA A 74 1.15 0.70 22.30
C ALA A 74 2.10 1.52 21.41
N THR A 75 1.99 1.41 20.09
CA THR A 75 2.84 2.11 19.12
C THR A 75 2.10 3.23 18.36
N ARG A 76 0.89 3.58 18.80
CA ARG A 76 0.16 4.74 18.27
C ARG A 76 1.03 5.98 18.42
N ASP A 77 1.22 6.67 17.30
CA ASP A 77 1.95 7.94 17.20
C ASP A 77 3.45 7.88 17.55
N THR A 78 4.04 6.68 17.66
CA THR A 78 5.48 6.49 17.92
C THR A 78 6.29 6.26 16.64
N PHE A 79 5.80 6.73 15.49
CA PHE A 79 6.52 6.53 14.23
C PHE A 79 7.86 7.25 14.27
N ALA A 80 8.92 6.52 13.95
CA ALA A 80 10.24 7.06 13.70
C ALA A 80 10.81 6.41 12.45
N TRP A 81 11.48 7.23 11.64
CA TRP A 81 12.24 6.69 10.52
C TRP A 81 13.40 5.83 11.01
N SER A 82 13.68 4.81 10.22
CA SER A 82 14.82 3.91 10.33
C SER A 82 15.33 3.62 8.92
N VAL A 83 16.60 3.22 8.80
CA VAL A 83 17.21 2.85 7.51
C VAL A 83 16.35 1.84 6.74
N PRO A 84 15.84 0.74 7.36
CA PRO A 84 14.94 -0.18 6.66
C PRO A 84 13.65 0.46 6.15
N SER A 85 13.04 1.35 6.94
CA SER A 85 11.77 1.99 6.57
C SER A 85 11.92 3.02 5.44
N VAL A 86 13.05 3.74 5.38
CA VAL A 86 13.27 4.77 4.36
C VAL A 86 13.74 4.18 3.03
N ARG A 87 14.36 2.98 3.04
CA ARG A 87 14.84 2.29 1.84
C ARG A 87 13.75 2.12 0.79
N GLY A 88 12.52 1.78 1.19
CA GLY A 88 11.38 1.68 0.27
C GLY A 88 11.00 3.02 -0.37
N THR A 89 11.04 4.11 0.40
CA THR A 89 10.80 5.48 -0.10
C THR A 89 11.84 5.88 -1.15
N VAL A 90 13.12 5.62 -0.88
CA VAL A 90 14.22 5.88 -1.82
C VAL A 90 14.05 5.06 -3.09
N LEU A 91 13.76 3.76 -2.96
CA LEU A 91 13.54 2.87 -4.10
C LEU A 91 12.39 3.35 -4.99
N HIS A 92 11.23 3.70 -4.40
CA HIS A 92 10.10 4.21 -5.18
C HIS A 92 10.45 5.50 -5.92
N LYS A 93 11.21 6.40 -5.29
CA LYS A 93 11.65 7.62 -5.96
C LYS A 93 12.66 7.34 -7.08
N ALA A 94 13.59 6.41 -6.88
CA ALA A 94 14.53 6.00 -7.93
C ALA A 94 13.82 5.37 -9.13
N ILE A 95 12.78 4.54 -8.91
CA ILE A 95 11.94 3.98 -9.97
C ILE A 95 11.15 5.09 -10.68
N GLU A 96 10.58 6.04 -9.93
CA GLU A 96 9.92 7.21 -10.51
C GLU A 96 10.87 7.97 -11.45
N LEU A 97 12.11 8.22 -11.01
CA LEU A 97 13.12 8.88 -11.84
C LEU A 97 13.51 8.04 -13.05
N LEU A 98 13.73 6.73 -12.88
CA LEU A 98 14.05 5.81 -13.98
C LEU A 98 13.03 5.91 -15.13
N LEU A 99 11.74 6.00 -14.80
CA LEU A 99 10.65 6.05 -15.76
C LEU A 99 10.53 7.41 -16.47
N ASN A 100 10.99 8.49 -15.84
CA ASN A 100 10.72 9.86 -16.30
C ASN A 100 11.97 10.61 -16.81
N VAL A 101 13.17 10.17 -16.43
CA VAL A 101 14.42 10.79 -16.88
C VAL A 101 14.67 10.39 -18.34
N ARG A 102 14.88 11.41 -19.18
CA ARG A 102 15.05 11.23 -20.65
C ARG A 102 16.42 10.68 -21.05
N THR A 103 17.40 10.78 -20.16
CA THR A 103 18.77 10.34 -20.40
C THR A 103 19.03 9.04 -19.66
N PRO A 104 19.66 8.02 -20.29
CA PRO A 104 20.05 6.80 -19.58
C PRO A 104 20.93 7.13 -18.37
N ARG A 105 20.60 6.55 -17.22
CA ARG A 105 21.36 6.64 -15.96
C ARG A 105 21.55 5.26 -15.37
N SER A 106 22.63 5.05 -14.62
CA SER A 106 22.83 3.79 -13.92
C SER A 106 21.86 3.70 -12.73
N PRO A 107 21.56 2.49 -12.22
CA PRO A 107 20.74 2.34 -11.02
C PRO A 107 21.29 3.11 -9.80
N GLY A 108 22.61 3.16 -9.63
CA GLY A 108 23.25 3.91 -8.55
C GLY A 108 23.02 5.41 -8.66
N ASP A 109 23.18 5.98 -9.85
CA ASP A 109 22.92 7.41 -10.10
C ASP A 109 21.46 7.78 -9.78
N LEU A 110 20.51 6.89 -10.09
CA LEU A 110 19.09 7.11 -9.82
C LEU A 110 18.76 7.06 -8.32
N VAL A 111 19.49 6.25 -7.54
CA VAL A 111 19.38 6.26 -6.07
C VAL A 111 19.96 7.55 -5.51
N ASP A 112 21.10 8.01 -6.01
CA ASP A 112 21.70 9.28 -5.62
C ASP A 112 20.76 10.46 -5.90
N ASP A 113 20.23 10.54 -7.12
CA ASP A 113 19.23 11.55 -7.48
C ASP A 113 17.98 11.46 -6.60
N ALA A 114 17.54 10.24 -6.24
CA ALA A 114 16.38 10.05 -5.38
C ALA A 114 16.62 10.59 -3.96
N LEU A 115 17.80 10.31 -3.39
CA LEU A 115 18.20 10.83 -2.09
C LEU A 115 18.20 12.36 -2.09
N ASP A 116 18.85 12.98 -3.07
CA ASP A 116 18.93 14.43 -3.23
C ASP A 116 17.52 15.06 -3.30
N ARG A 117 16.64 14.48 -4.14
CA ARG A 117 15.26 14.97 -4.31
C ARG A 117 14.40 14.82 -3.06
N ILE A 118 14.61 13.77 -2.27
CA ILE A 118 13.87 13.57 -1.02
C ILE A 118 14.35 14.58 0.04
N VAL A 119 15.66 14.82 0.12
CA VAL A 119 16.23 15.82 1.04
C VAL A 119 15.76 17.24 0.68
N GLU A 120 15.76 17.59 -0.61
CA GLU A 120 15.29 18.91 -1.08
C GLU A 120 13.77 19.13 -0.92
N SER A 121 12.99 18.07 -0.68
CA SER A 121 11.55 18.16 -0.53
C SER A 121 11.16 18.72 0.85
N GLU A 122 10.90 20.03 0.94
CA GLU A 122 10.48 20.74 2.16
C GLU A 122 9.22 20.16 2.85
N ARG A 123 8.39 19.39 2.12
CA ARG A 123 7.19 18.73 2.66
C ARG A 123 7.37 17.23 2.89
N GLY A 124 8.57 16.71 2.67
CA GLY A 124 8.86 15.28 2.70
C GLY A 124 9.10 14.81 4.13
N THR A 125 8.28 13.88 4.62
CA THR A 125 8.38 13.37 5.99
C THR A 125 9.72 12.68 6.29
N ALA A 126 10.45 12.20 5.27
CA ALA A 126 11.73 11.51 5.39
C ALA A 126 12.96 12.42 5.22
N SER A 127 12.80 13.69 4.84
CA SER A 127 13.92 14.58 4.47
C SER A 127 14.94 14.72 5.60
N ASP A 128 14.49 15.18 6.77
CA ASP A 128 15.35 15.41 7.94
C ASP A 128 16.08 14.13 8.39
N PHE A 129 15.39 12.99 8.31
CA PHE A 129 15.99 11.70 8.67
C PHE A 129 17.15 11.36 7.73
N ILE A 130 16.93 11.41 6.41
CA ILE A 130 17.97 11.11 5.42
C ILE A 130 19.16 12.08 5.55
N ALA A 131 18.88 13.37 5.73
CA ALA A 131 19.91 14.39 5.92
C ALA A 131 20.77 14.16 7.18
N SER A 132 20.21 13.49 8.20
CA SER A 132 20.91 13.18 9.45
C SER A 132 21.76 11.90 9.41
N LEU A 133 21.62 11.07 8.37
CA LEU A 133 22.30 9.77 8.28
C LEU A 133 23.81 9.94 8.14
N SER A 134 24.55 9.09 8.84
CA SER A 134 26.00 8.98 8.65
C SER A 134 26.35 8.44 7.26
N PRO A 135 27.58 8.64 6.76
CA PRO A 135 28.00 8.08 5.47
C PRO A 135 27.84 6.56 5.38
N ALA A 136 28.00 5.83 6.48
CA ALA A 136 27.82 4.39 6.53
C ALA A 136 26.34 4.00 6.35
N GLU A 137 25.42 4.68 7.03
CA GLU A 137 23.99 4.43 6.89
C GLU A 137 23.46 4.86 5.51
N GLN A 138 23.98 5.95 4.95
CA GLN A 138 23.66 6.34 3.57
C GLN A 138 24.14 5.30 2.55
N ALA A 139 25.21 4.57 2.83
CA ALA A 139 25.66 3.48 1.97
C ALA A 139 24.68 2.29 1.98
N GLU A 140 23.93 2.07 3.06
CA GLU A 140 22.89 1.01 3.12
C GLU A 140 21.61 1.31 2.32
N LEU A 141 21.52 2.52 1.76
CA LEU A 141 20.42 2.95 0.89
C LEU A 141 20.75 2.78 -0.60
N ARG A 142 21.99 2.42 -0.94
CA ARG A 142 22.51 2.17 -2.29
C ARG A 142 22.62 0.68 -2.57
#